data_AF-A0AAV5PNU4-F1
#
_entry.id   AF-A0AAV5PNU4-F1
#
_cell.length_a   1.000
_cell.length_b   1.000
_cell.length_c   1.000
_cell.angle_alpha   90.00
_cell.angle_beta   90.00
_cell.angle_gamma   90.00
#
_symmetry.space_group_name_H-M   'P 1'
#
loop_
_entity.id
_entity.type
_entity.pdbx_description
1 polymer ?
#
loop_
_entity_poly.entity_id
_entity_poly.type
_entity_poly.pdbx_seq_one_letter_code
_entity_poly.pdbx_strand_id
1 'polypeptide(L)' 'MILNLQTVINGEKVVIGGGISAQEILIEEIRRQFGEILQDNPILGQQVIPPEIVAAKNDTNLYGALFALLQGMQK' A
#
# COMPACT_ATOMS: atom_id res chain seq x y z
N MET A 1 0.85 2.14 10.68
CA MET A 1 -0.21 1.16 10.37
C MET A 1 0.20 0.15 9.30
N ILE A 2 0.96 0.53 8.27
CA ILE A 2 1.41 -0.39 7.20
C ILE A 2 2.08 -1.65 7.77
N LEU A 3 2.98 -1.50 8.75
CA LEU A 3 3.66 -2.63 9.41
C LEU A 3 2.66 -3.63 10.02
N ASN A 4 1.69 -3.14 10.80
CA ASN A 4 0.69 -4.00 11.46
C ASN A 4 -0.14 -4.80 10.44
N LEU A 5 -0.46 -4.19 9.30
CA LEU A 5 -1.15 -4.89 8.23
C LEU A 5 -0.24 -5.92 7.57
N GLN A 6 1.03 -5.58 7.34
CA GLN A 6 1.99 -6.51 6.75
C GLN A 6 2.22 -7.74 7.63
N THR A 7 2.27 -7.57 8.95
CA THR A 7 2.49 -8.69 9.88
C THR A 7 1.31 -9.67 9.94
N VAL A 8 0.11 -9.24 9.54
CA VAL A 8 -1.10 -10.10 9.57
C VAL A 8 -1.45 -10.63 8.18
N ILE A 9 -1.36 -9.79 7.15
CA ILE A 9 -1.80 -10.11 5.79
C ILE A 9 -0.67 -10.62 4.91
N ASN A 10 0.57 -10.16 5.16
CA ASN A 10 1.75 -10.44 4.33
C ASN A 10 1.50 -10.24 2.83
N GLY A 11 1.02 -9.05 2.47
CA GLY A 11 0.68 -8.71 1.09
C GLY A 11 1.92 -8.35 0.26
N GLU A 12 1.81 -8.51 -1.07
CA GLU A 12 2.88 -8.14 -2.00
C GLU A 12 2.99 -6.62 -2.19
N LYS A 13 1.87 -5.89 -2.09
CA LYS A 13 1.77 -4.48 -2.45
C LYS A 13 0.84 -3.71 -1.52
N VAL A 14 1.25 -2.51 -1.16
CA VAL A 14 0.45 -1.52 -0.44
C VAL A 14 0.26 -0.32 -1.35
N VAL A 15 -0.99 -0.04 -1.69
CA VAL A 15 -1.36 1.11 -2.54
C VAL A 15 -1.85 2.24 -1.64
N ILE A 16 -1.17 3.39 -1.68
CA ILE A 16 -1.56 4.60 -0.97
C ILE A 16 -2.49 5.41 -1.87
N GLY A 17 -3.75 5.56 -1.45
CA GLY A 17 -4.75 6.34 -2.17
C GLY A 17 -5.03 7.71 -1.55
N GLY A 18 -6.00 8.42 -2.13
CA GLY A 18 -6.39 9.78 -1.72
C GLY A 18 -5.55 10.87 -2.40
N GLY A 19 -6.03 12.12 -2.38
CA GLY A 19 -5.39 13.21 -3.13
C GLY A 19 -3.92 13.48 -2.76
N ILE A 20 -3.52 13.17 -1.53
CA ILE A 20 -2.14 13.35 -1.06
C ILE A 20 -1.16 12.37 -1.71
N SER A 21 -1.63 11.21 -2.18
CA SER A 21 -0.77 10.20 -2.82
C SER A 21 -0.23 10.63 -4.18
N ALA A 22 -0.73 11.73 -4.75
CA ALA A 22 -0.21 12.32 -5.97
C ALA A 22 1.17 12.99 -5.77
N GLN A 23 1.58 13.25 -4.54
CA GLN A 23 2.90 13.81 -4.23
C GLN A 23 3.93 12.67 -4.11
N GLU A 24 4.90 12.62 -5.02
CA GLU A 24 5.93 11.56 -5.05
C GLU A 24 6.71 11.46 -3.73
N ILE A 25 7.04 12.60 -3.13
CA ILE A 25 7.77 12.68 -1.86
C ILE A 25 7.08 11.92 -0.71
N LEU A 26 5.74 11.81 -0.74
CA LEU A 26 5.03 11.03 0.27
C LEU A 26 5.37 9.55 0.18
N ILE A 27 5.39 8.98 -1.03
CA ILE A 27 5.66 7.55 -1.22
C ILE A 27 7.11 7.24 -0.90
N GLU A 28 8.04 8.11 -1.31
CA GLU A 28 9.45 8.01 -0.96
C GLU A 28 9.66 8.01 0.55
N GLU A 29 9.03 8.95 1.25
CA GLU A 29 9.18 9.09 2.69
C GLU A 29 8.54 7.91 3.45
N ILE A 30 7.39 7.41 3.00
CA ILE A 30 6.79 6.20 3.59
C ILE A 30 7.74 5.00 3.44
N ARG A 31 8.36 4.80 2.26
CA ARG A 31 9.33 3.72 2.04
C ARG A 31 10.54 3.89 2.94
N ARG A 32 11.06 5.13 3.06
CA ARG A 32 12.21 5.48 3.91
C ARG A 32 11.92 5.12 5.37
N GLN A 33 10.84 5.65 5.94
CA GLN A 33 10.47 5.41 7.33
C GLN A 33 10.13 3.93 7.60
N PHE A 34 9.48 3.26 6.66
CA PHE A 34 9.21 1.83 6.81
C PHE A 34 10.52 1.02 6.88
N GLY A 35 11.50 1.36 6.04
CA GLY A 35 12.85 0.79 6.10
C GLY A 35 13.55 1.07 7.42
N GLU A 36 13.49 2.30 7.93
CA GLU A 36 14.05 2.68 9.23
C GLU A 36 13.49 1.82 10.36
N ILE A 37 12.17 1.62 10.42
CA ILE A 37 11.53 0.78 11.45
C ILE A 37 12.06 -0.66 11.41
N LEU A 38 12.30 -1.21 10.21
CA LEU A 38 12.84 -2.56 10.06
C LEU A 38 14.32 -2.65 10.40
N GLN A 39 15.10 -1.59 10.13
CA GLN A 39 16.52 -1.53 10.48
C GLN A 39 16.71 -1.36 11.99
N ASP A 40 15.90 -0.52 12.62
CA ASP A 40 15.97 -0.20 14.05
C ASP A 40 15.55 -1.39 14.94
N ASN A 41 14.81 -2.35 14.38
CA ASN A 41 14.39 -3.55 15.09
C ASN A 41 14.81 -4.82 14.33
N PRO A 42 15.94 -5.45 14.71
CA PRO A 42 16.49 -6.62 14.03
C PRO A 42 15.53 -7.82 13.92
N ILE A 43 14.61 -7.98 14.89
CA ILE A 43 13.61 -9.06 14.84
C ILE A 43 12.62 -8.78 13.71
N LEU A 44 12.13 -7.53 13.60
CA LEU A 44 11.24 -7.14 12.51
C LEU A 44 11.95 -7.23 11.16
N GLY A 45 13.19 -6.73 11.06
CA GLY A 45 13.96 -6.77 9.82
C GLY A 45 14.24 -8.19 9.28
N GLN A 46 14.23 -9.22 10.15
CA GLN A 46 14.40 -10.61 9.75
C GLN A 46 13.08 -11.32 9.42
N GLN A 47 11.97 -10.89 10.00
CA GLN A 47 10.68 -11.59 9.92
C GLN A 47 9.70 -10.94 8.94
N VAL A 48 9.80 -9.62 8.73
CA VAL A 48 8.88 -8.88 7.87
C VAL A 48 9.47 -8.77 6.47
N ILE A 49 8.75 -9.32 5.49
CA ILE A 49 9.02 -9.07 4.08
C ILE A 49 8.38 -7.72 3.72
N PRO A 50 9.16 -6.70 3.31
CA PRO A 50 8.61 -5.40 2.96
C PRO A 50 7.72 -5.49 1.72
N PRO A 51 6.48 -4.95 1.74
CA PRO A 51 5.65 -4.90 0.55
C PRO A 51 6.14 -3.80 -0.39
N GLU A 52 5.79 -3.90 -1.67
CA GLU A 52 5.96 -2.79 -2.61
C GLU A 52 4.96 -1.68 -2.23
N ILE A 53 5.45 -0.51 -1.82
CA ILE A 53 4.59 0.65 -1.48
C ILE A 53 4.48 1.55 -2.72
N VAL A 54 3.27 1.82 -3.21
CA VAL A 54 3.05 2.61 -4.44
C VAL A 54 1.90 3.60 -4.27
N ALA A 55 1.89 4.67 -5.08
CA ALA A 55 0.73 5.54 -5.20
C ALA A 55 -0.40 4.89 -6.01
N ALA A 56 -1.64 5.18 -5.64
CA ALA A 56 -2.79 4.90 -6.47
C ALA A 56 -2.74 5.76 -7.75
N LYS A 57 -3.23 5.19 -8.86
CA LYS A 57 -3.47 5.97 -10.09
C LYS A 57 -4.69 6.87 -9.92
N ASN A 58 -4.75 7.92 -10.73
CA ASN A 58 -5.93 8.78 -10.83
C ASN A 58 -7.17 7.96 -11.19
N ASP A 59 -8.34 8.46 -10.77
CA ASP A 59 -9.67 7.91 -11.08
C ASP A 59 -9.92 6.47 -10.59
N THR A 60 -9.08 5.94 -9.70
CA THR A 60 -9.22 4.59 -9.13
C THR A 60 -10.60 4.32 -8.53
N ASN A 61 -11.23 5.32 -7.91
CA ASN A 61 -12.61 5.22 -7.41
C ASN A 61 -13.64 5.02 -8.53
N LEU A 62 -13.46 5.69 -9.69
CA LEU A 62 -14.35 5.55 -10.84
C LEU A 62 -14.18 4.17 -11.50
N TYR A 63 -12.93 3.73 -11.68
CA TYR A 63 -12.66 2.38 -12.19
C TYR A 63 -13.22 1.30 -11.25
N GLY A 64 -13.09 1.48 -9.94
CA GLY A 64 -13.66 0.57 -8.95
C GLY A 64 -15.20 0.52 -9.01
N ALA A 65 -15.85 1.68 -9.15
CA ALA A 65 -17.30 1.75 -9.30
C ALA A 65 -17.79 1.07 -10.58
N LEU A 66 -17.12 1.31 -11.70
CA LEU A 66 -17.44 0.66 -12.98
C LEU A 66 -17.24 -0.86 -12.89
N PHE A 67 -16.11 -1.31 -12.32
CA PHE A 67 -15.84 -2.73 -12.13
C PHE A 67 -16.93 -3.40 -11.29
N ALA A 68 -17.32 -2.78 -10.17
CA ALA A 68 -18.38 -3.31 -9.32
C ALA A 68 -19.73 -3.40 -10.06
N LEU A 69 -20.09 -2.39 -10.87
CA LEU A 69 -21.30 -2.41 -11.68
C LEU A 69 -21.27 -3.58 -12.69
N LEU A 70 -20.18 -3.72 -13.44
CA LEU A 70 -20.04 -4.77 -14.46
C LEU A 70 -20.10 -6.18 -13.83
N GLN A 71 -19.48 -6.39 -12.68
CA GLN A 71 -19.56 -7.65 -11.93
C GLN A 71 -20.99 -7.96 -11.48
N GLY A 72 -21.77 -6.93 -11.11
CA GLY A 72 -23.18 -7.08 -10.76
C GLY A 72 -24.08 -7.48 -11.93
N MET A 73 -23.73 -7.05 -13.15
CA MET A 73 -24.47 -7.35 -14.38
C MET A 73 -24.18 -8.75 -14.97
N GLN A 74 -23.12 -9.43 -14.49
CA GLN A 74 -22.77 -10.79 -14.88
C GLN A 74 -23.47 -11.88 -14.04
N LYS A 75 -24.36 -11.47 -13.13
CA LYS A 75 -25.26 -12.36 -12.37
C LYS A 75 -26.62 -12.45 -13.05
#